data_AF-A0A1Z9Q7V6-F1
#
_entry.id   AF-A0A1Z9Q7V6-F1
#
_cell.length_a   1.000
_cell.length_b   1.000
_cell.length_c   1.000
_cell.angle_alpha   90.00
_cell.angle_beta   90.00
_cell.angle_gamma   90.00
#
_symmetry.space_group_name_H-M   'P 1'
#
loop_
_entity.id
_entity.type
_entity.pdbx_description
1 polymer ?
#
loop_
_entity_poly.entity_id
_entity_poly.type
_entity_poly.pdbx_seq_one_letter_code
_entity_poly.pdbx_strand_id
1 'polypeptide(L)'
;MIREVDSPMYGRAMNALLRLLVPTLAVCALFVVGSADAARREVPRRTPQQLLEMSTDVVLARVLPEVEIETSTDGGWSRREFTFSLLVEDVEKGDAKRGDRIEATAWHRRWTWPIDPPASSVGHRPLPLAGEVARFHLRRTEEGVLEVVLPNGVELATSADPLDPVRFGDAPAVTADELGDPEAATTPADPFGWDIILILLALPILVGSLKQPGKARWILLGASLAMFLGAALIAIS
;
A
#
# COMPACT_ATOMS: atom_id res chain seq x y z
N MET A 1 63.40 -52.77 -20.17
CA MET A 1 62.02 -53.17 -19.82
C MET A 1 61.44 -52.04 -18.98
N ILE A 2 60.76 -51.08 -19.61
CA ILE A 2 60.28 -49.84 -18.98
C ILE A 2 58.78 -50.01 -18.72
N ARG A 3 58.36 -49.81 -17.46
CA ARG A 3 56.96 -49.92 -17.01
C ARG A 3 56.18 -48.67 -17.42
N GLU A 4 55.09 -48.89 -18.12
CA GLU A 4 54.06 -47.92 -18.49
C GLU A 4 53.19 -47.67 -17.25
N VAL A 5 53.11 -46.41 -16.80
CA VAL A 5 52.29 -45.98 -15.66
C VAL A 5 51.02 -45.37 -16.22
N ASP A 6 49.99 -46.20 -16.35
CA ASP A 6 48.64 -45.75 -16.67
C ASP A 6 48.11 -44.88 -15.54
N SER A 7 47.79 -43.62 -15.84
CA SER A 7 47.21 -42.64 -14.91
C SER A 7 45.72 -42.41 -15.22
N PRO A 8 44.79 -43.23 -14.68
CA PRO A 8 43.35 -43.06 -14.90
C PRO A 8 42.71 -41.96 -14.04
N MET A 9 43.49 -41.26 -13.20
CA MET A 9 42.95 -40.41 -12.14
C MET A 9 42.55 -39.00 -12.60
N TYR A 10 43.11 -38.49 -13.71
CA TYR A 10 42.87 -37.09 -14.14
C TYR A 10 41.53 -36.87 -14.85
N GLY A 11 40.98 -37.88 -15.54
CA GLY A 11 39.75 -37.74 -16.34
C GLY A 11 38.44 -37.73 -15.53
N ARG A 12 38.42 -38.34 -14.33
CA ARG A 12 37.22 -38.39 -13.46
C ARG A 12 37.07 -37.12 -12.63
N ALA A 13 38.17 -36.56 -12.14
CA ALA A 13 38.16 -35.34 -11.35
C ALA A 13 37.71 -34.12 -12.18
N MET A 14 38.16 -34.03 -13.43
CA MET A 14 37.83 -32.92 -14.33
C MET A 14 36.36 -32.94 -14.80
N ASN A 15 35.78 -34.14 -14.98
CA ASN A 15 34.35 -34.29 -15.29
C ASN A 15 33.43 -34.02 -14.08
N ALA A 16 33.88 -34.29 -12.86
CA ALA A 16 33.14 -33.94 -11.64
C ALA A 16 33.13 -32.43 -11.39
N LEU A 17 34.24 -31.74 -11.66
CA LEU A 17 34.35 -30.29 -11.55
C LEU A 17 33.47 -29.57 -12.58
N LEU A 18 33.44 -30.07 -13.82
CA LEU A 18 32.62 -29.51 -14.91
C LEU A 18 31.11 -29.70 -14.67
N ARG A 19 30.70 -30.82 -14.04
CA ARG A 19 29.30 -31.11 -13.70
C ARG A 19 28.78 -30.31 -12.50
N LEU A 20 29.67 -29.81 -11.65
CA LEU A 20 29.32 -28.94 -10.53
C LEU A 20 29.25 -27.46 -10.92
N LEU A 21 30.04 -26.99 -11.90
CA LEU A 21 30.09 -25.58 -12.31
C LEU A 21 28.90 -25.13 -13.17
N VAL A 22 28.31 -26.04 -13.96
CA VAL A 22 27.17 -25.73 -14.84
C VAL A 22 25.89 -25.33 -14.07
N PRO A 23 25.45 -26.04 -13.01
CA PRO A 23 24.27 -25.62 -12.25
C PRO A 23 24.50 -24.36 -11.39
N THR A 24 25.73 -24.11 -10.90
CA THR A 24 26.00 -22.91 -10.08
C THR A 24 25.97 -21.62 -10.90
N LEU A 25 26.45 -21.64 -12.15
CA LEU A 25 26.33 -20.49 -13.04
C LEU A 25 24.88 -20.24 -13.48
N ALA A 26 24.06 -21.29 -13.62
CA ALA A 26 22.63 -21.16 -13.91
C ALA A 26 21.83 -20.58 -12.72
N VAL A 27 22.19 -20.91 -11.48
CA VAL A 27 21.58 -20.33 -10.27
C VAL A 27 22.00 -18.87 -10.08
N CYS A 28 23.25 -18.50 -10.39
CA CYS A 28 23.70 -17.11 -10.32
C CYS A 28 23.08 -16.21 -11.40
N ALA A 29 22.75 -16.74 -12.59
CA ALA A 29 22.07 -15.98 -13.65
C ALA A 29 20.58 -15.73 -13.34
N LEU A 30 19.95 -16.56 -12.50
CA LEU A 30 18.55 -16.38 -12.11
C LEU A 30 18.32 -15.26 -11.07
N PHE A 31 19.37 -14.78 -10.39
CA PHE A 31 19.27 -13.78 -9.33
C PHE A 31 19.50 -12.32 -9.77
N VAL A 32 19.69 -12.06 -11.06
CA VAL A 32 19.91 -10.68 -11.59
C VAL A 32 18.66 -10.09 -12.25
N VAL A 33 17.51 -10.77 -12.19
CA VAL A 33 16.23 -10.21 -12.64
C VAL A 33 15.49 -9.62 -11.44
N GLY A 34 15.38 -8.29 -11.41
CA GLY A 34 14.65 -7.53 -10.40
C GLY A 34 15.62 -6.71 -9.54
N SER A 35 15.73 -5.40 -9.68
CA SER A 35 14.70 -4.42 -9.97
C SER A 35 15.31 -3.26 -10.73
N ALA A 36 14.94 -3.12 -12.02
CA ALA A 36 14.95 -1.78 -12.59
C ALA A 36 13.79 -1.06 -11.90
N ASP A 37 14.09 -0.39 -10.79
CA ASP A 37 13.21 0.61 -10.21
C ASP A 37 13.01 1.63 -11.33
N ALA A 38 11.89 1.49 -12.05
CA ALA A 38 11.47 2.47 -13.03
C ALA A 38 11.26 3.75 -12.24
N ALA A 39 12.29 4.60 -12.23
CA ALA A 39 12.26 5.93 -11.65
C ALA A 39 11.08 6.66 -12.29
N ARG A 40 9.94 6.61 -11.59
CA ARG A 40 8.70 7.25 -11.98
C ARG A 40 9.04 8.73 -12.12
N ARG A 41 9.03 9.26 -13.33
CA ARG A 41 9.22 10.69 -13.59
C ARG A 41 7.95 11.43 -13.17
N GLU A 42 7.69 11.45 -11.87
CA GLU A 42 6.72 12.32 -11.25
C GLU A 42 7.26 13.75 -11.30
N VAL A 43 6.37 14.73 -11.48
CA VAL A 43 6.77 16.14 -11.47
C VAL A 43 7.34 16.45 -10.07
N PRO A 44 8.57 17.00 -9.96
CA PRO A 44 9.15 17.32 -8.67
C PRO A 44 8.23 18.22 -7.85
N ARG A 45 8.20 18.00 -6.53
CA ARG A 45 7.48 18.89 -5.60
C ARG A 45 8.06 20.30 -5.70
N ARG A 46 7.18 21.29 -5.68
CA ARG A 46 7.53 22.71 -5.65
C ARG A 46 7.92 23.11 -4.23
N THR A 47 8.87 24.03 -4.13
CA THR A 47 9.24 24.65 -2.85
C THR A 47 8.13 25.59 -2.37
N PRO A 48 8.08 25.92 -1.06
CA PRO A 48 7.11 26.88 -0.54
C PRO A 48 7.16 28.23 -1.27
N GLN A 49 8.35 28.73 -1.63
CA GLN A 49 8.50 29.97 -2.38
C GLN A 49 7.88 29.88 -3.78
N GLN A 50 8.10 28.76 -4.49
CA GLN A 50 7.51 28.55 -5.81
C GLN A 50 5.99 28.46 -5.76
N LEU A 51 5.42 27.84 -4.72
CA LEU A 51 3.97 27.81 -4.53
C LEU A 51 3.41 29.22 -4.30
N LEU A 52 4.04 30.01 -3.44
CA LEU A 52 3.63 31.39 -3.17
C LEU A 52 3.70 32.30 -4.41
N GLU A 53 4.72 32.12 -5.25
CA GLU A 53 4.89 32.84 -6.51
C GLU A 53 3.79 32.50 -7.53
N MET A 54 3.39 31.22 -7.59
CA MET A 54 2.38 30.73 -8.54
C MET A 54 0.93 30.93 -8.06
N SER A 55 0.74 31.20 -6.78
CA SER A 55 -0.59 31.36 -6.18
C SER A 55 -1.11 32.79 -6.36
N THR A 56 -2.38 32.93 -6.72
CA THR A 56 -3.10 34.20 -6.59
C THR A 56 -3.63 34.37 -5.16
N ASP A 57 -4.04 33.27 -4.53
CA ASP A 57 -4.66 33.24 -3.22
C ASP A 57 -3.99 32.15 -2.37
N VAL A 58 -3.80 32.41 -1.08
CA VAL A 58 -3.27 31.46 -0.11
C VAL A 58 -4.14 31.55 1.13
N VAL A 59 -4.80 30.44 1.46
CA VAL A 59 -5.79 30.40 2.53
C VAL A 59 -5.57 29.18 3.42
N LEU A 60 -5.80 29.35 4.72
CA LEU A 60 -6.05 28.24 5.62
C LEU A 60 -7.55 27.98 5.61
N ALA A 61 -7.97 26.77 5.22
CA ALA A 61 -9.38 26.47 5.09
C ALA A 61 -9.71 25.08 5.60
N ARG A 62 -10.94 24.95 6.10
CA ARG A 62 -11.56 23.66 6.41
C ARG A 62 -12.30 23.14 5.20
N VAL A 63 -12.08 21.88 4.85
CA VAL A 63 -12.84 21.19 3.81
C VAL A 63 -14.22 20.84 4.35
N LEU A 64 -15.27 21.33 3.69
CA LEU A 64 -16.65 20.99 4.01
C LEU A 64 -16.99 19.59 3.47
N PRO A 65 -18.04 18.92 3.98
CA PRO A 65 -18.46 17.60 3.51
C PRO A 65 -18.91 17.55 2.05
N GLU A 66 -19.28 18.70 1.49
CA GLU A 66 -19.74 18.88 0.11
C GLU A 66 -18.54 18.88 -0.86
N VAL A 67 -17.90 17.71 -1.00
CA VAL A 67 -16.84 17.46 -1.98
C VAL A 67 -17.43 16.73 -3.17
N GLU A 68 -17.41 17.36 -4.34
CA GLU A 68 -17.83 16.71 -5.58
C GLU A 68 -16.64 16.00 -6.21
N ILE A 69 -16.89 14.79 -6.73
CA ILE A 69 -15.85 13.95 -7.31
C ILE A 69 -16.35 13.38 -8.63
N GLU A 70 -15.75 13.83 -9.73
CA GLU A 70 -16.01 13.30 -11.06
C GLU A 70 -14.92 12.31 -11.45
N THR A 71 -15.30 11.12 -11.89
CA THR A 71 -14.36 10.08 -12.33
C THR A 71 -14.50 9.85 -13.83
N SER A 72 -13.38 9.94 -14.54
CA SER A 72 -13.27 9.60 -15.95
C SER A 72 -12.19 8.54 -16.17
N THR A 73 -12.34 7.75 -17.22
CA THR A 73 -11.32 6.77 -17.63
C THR A 73 -10.97 7.01 -19.08
N ASP A 74 -9.69 7.24 -19.35
CA ASP A 74 -9.18 7.46 -20.72
C ASP A 74 -7.75 6.96 -20.86
N GLY A 75 -7.47 6.26 -21.96
CA GLY A 75 -6.12 5.81 -22.32
C GLY A 75 -5.36 5.04 -21.22
N GLY A 76 -6.06 4.23 -20.40
CA GLY A 76 -5.46 3.49 -19.28
C GLY A 76 -5.31 4.26 -17.98
N TRP A 77 -5.69 5.54 -17.97
CA TRP A 77 -5.78 6.37 -16.77
C TRP A 77 -7.20 6.37 -16.21
N SER A 78 -7.34 6.19 -14.91
CA SER A 78 -8.51 6.63 -14.15
C SER A 78 -8.19 7.98 -13.55
N ARG A 79 -8.91 9.03 -13.96
CA ARG A 79 -8.76 10.41 -13.52
C ARG A 79 -9.94 10.77 -12.62
N ARG A 80 -9.63 11.43 -11.52
CA ARG A 80 -10.59 12.00 -10.58
C ARG A 80 -10.39 13.50 -10.51
N GLU A 81 -11.46 14.23 -10.71
CA GLU A 81 -11.54 15.67 -10.51
C GLU A 81 -12.32 15.92 -9.21
N PHE A 82 -11.78 16.78 -8.38
CA PHE A 82 -12.30 17.09 -7.05
C PHE A 82 -12.68 18.57 -7.03
N THR A 83 -13.89 18.87 -6.59
CA THR A 83 -14.32 20.22 -6.27
C THR A 83 -14.52 20.30 -4.77
N PHE A 84 -13.62 21.00 -4.08
CA PHE A 84 -13.68 21.18 -2.64
C PHE A 84 -14.49 22.42 -2.30
N SER A 85 -15.57 22.25 -1.54
CA SER A 85 -16.18 23.35 -0.78
C SER A 85 -15.30 23.67 0.43
N LEU A 86 -14.74 24.88 0.49
CA LEU A 86 -13.81 25.32 1.52
C LEU A 86 -14.43 26.42 2.38
N LEU A 87 -14.34 26.29 3.70
CA LEU A 87 -14.63 27.36 4.64
C LEU A 87 -13.32 28.01 5.08
N VAL A 88 -13.13 29.28 4.74
CA VAL A 88 -11.88 30.01 4.99
C VAL A 88 -11.74 30.31 6.49
N GLU A 89 -10.72 29.74 7.12
CA GLU A 89 -10.36 30.00 8.52
C GLU A 89 -9.35 31.14 8.63
N ASP A 90 -8.41 31.27 7.70
CA ASP A 90 -7.46 32.38 7.66
C ASP A 90 -6.98 32.67 6.23
N VAL A 91 -6.47 33.89 6.01
CA VAL A 91 -6.05 34.34 4.68
C VAL A 91 -4.65 34.92 4.75
N GLU A 92 -3.74 34.36 3.95
CA GLU A 92 -2.35 34.81 3.84
C GLU A 92 -2.12 35.66 2.59
N LYS A 93 -2.85 35.37 1.52
CA LYS A 93 -2.77 36.07 0.23
C LYS A 93 -4.10 35.98 -0.50
N GLY A 94 -4.45 37.01 -1.27
CA GLY A 94 -5.66 37.02 -2.09
C GLY A 94 -6.79 37.86 -1.51
N ASP A 95 -7.97 37.73 -2.11
CA ASP A 95 -9.13 38.60 -1.82
C ASP A 95 -10.16 37.96 -0.87
N ALA A 96 -10.03 36.67 -0.61
CA ALA A 96 -10.91 35.94 0.30
C ALA A 96 -10.86 36.53 1.71
N LYS A 97 -11.92 36.29 2.50
CA LYS A 97 -12.03 36.70 3.90
C LYS A 97 -12.31 35.50 4.79
N ARG A 98 -11.88 35.60 6.05
CA ARG A 98 -12.28 34.63 7.07
C ARG A 98 -13.80 34.50 7.12
N GLY A 99 -14.29 33.26 7.06
CA GLY A 99 -15.70 32.92 7.04
C GLY A 99 -16.29 32.80 5.63
N ASP A 100 -15.56 33.19 4.59
CA ASP A 100 -16.01 32.99 3.22
C ASP A 100 -16.09 31.49 2.89
N ARG A 101 -17.08 31.15 2.07
CA ARG A 101 -17.18 29.85 1.42
C ARG A 101 -16.69 29.99 -0.01
N ILE A 102 -15.64 29.24 -0.35
CA ILE A 102 -15.04 29.24 -1.69
C ILE A 102 -14.99 27.82 -2.23
N GLU A 103 -14.90 27.68 -3.56
CA GLU A 103 -14.73 26.40 -4.23
C GLU A 103 -13.35 26.33 -4.87
N ALA A 104 -12.66 25.21 -4.70
CA ALA A 104 -11.35 24.97 -5.30
C ALA A 104 -11.31 23.62 -6.00
N THR A 105 -10.75 23.58 -7.21
CA THR A 105 -10.63 22.36 -7.99
C THR A 105 -9.24 21.75 -7.87
N ALA A 106 -9.20 20.42 -7.81
CA ALA A 106 -7.98 19.63 -7.90
C ALA A 106 -8.23 18.38 -8.72
N TRP A 107 -7.17 17.70 -9.12
CA TRP A 107 -7.29 16.42 -9.83
C TRP A 107 -6.15 15.48 -9.46
N HIS A 108 -6.46 14.19 -9.47
CA HIS A 108 -5.50 13.10 -9.32
C HIS A 108 -5.82 12.01 -10.33
N ARG A 109 -4.82 11.29 -10.81
CA ARG A 109 -5.04 10.14 -11.70
C ARG A 109 -4.15 8.96 -11.35
N ARG A 110 -4.67 7.77 -11.63
CA ARG A 110 -4.03 6.49 -11.42
C ARG A 110 -3.96 5.70 -12.72
N TRP A 111 -2.82 5.07 -12.96
CA TRP A 111 -2.66 4.13 -14.06
C TRP A 111 -3.33 2.79 -13.71
N THR A 112 -4.11 2.26 -14.63
CA THR A 112 -4.96 1.08 -14.42
C THR A 112 -4.59 -0.13 -15.27
N TRP A 113 -3.76 0.07 -16.30
CA TRP A 113 -3.33 -1.01 -17.18
C TRP A 113 -2.17 -1.83 -16.59
N PRO A 114 -2.02 -3.10 -17.00
CA PRO A 114 -1.00 -4.01 -16.47
C PRO A 114 0.42 -3.76 -17.02
N ILE A 115 0.62 -2.68 -17.78
CA ILE A 115 1.92 -2.25 -18.31
C ILE A 115 2.47 -1.08 -17.51
N ASP A 116 3.74 -0.73 -17.69
CA ASP A 116 4.29 0.47 -17.05
C ASP A 116 3.57 1.74 -17.53
N PRO A 117 3.24 2.68 -16.62
CA PRO A 117 2.62 3.93 -17.00
C PRO A 117 3.56 4.76 -17.88
N PRO A 118 3.04 5.45 -18.92
CA PRO A 118 3.83 6.41 -19.65
C PRO A 118 4.27 7.56 -18.72
N ALA A 119 5.48 8.08 -18.95
CA ALA A 119 6.05 9.17 -18.16
C ALA A 119 5.14 10.40 -18.19
N SER A 120 4.51 10.70 -17.05
CA SER A 120 3.52 11.78 -16.95
C SER A 120 3.22 12.14 -15.50
N SER A 121 2.57 13.29 -15.28
CA SER A 121 2.12 13.71 -13.95
C SER A 121 0.94 12.86 -13.47
N VAL A 122 0.88 12.60 -12.17
CA VAL A 122 -0.26 11.94 -11.51
C VAL A 122 -1.24 12.93 -10.86
N GLY A 123 -0.94 14.23 -10.93
CA GLY A 123 -1.81 15.29 -10.41
C GLY A 123 -1.39 15.80 -9.03
N HIS A 124 -2.38 16.19 -8.23
CA HIS A 124 -2.22 16.84 -6.93
C HIS A 124 -2.01 15.83 -5.79
N ARG A 125 -1.03 16.11 -4.91
CA ARG A 125 -0.72 15.33 -3.71
C ARG A 125 -0.03 16.19 -2.63
N PRO A 126 -0.40 16.04 -1.35
CA PRO A 126 -1.55 15.28 -0.84
C PRO A 126 -2.88 15.98 -1.14
N LEU A 127 -4.00 15.24 -1.10
CA LEU A 127 -5.34 15.81 -1.13
C LEU A 127 -5.95 15.77 0.29
N PRO A 128 -6.67 16.82 0.72
CA PRO A 128 -7.30 16.86 2.03
C PRO A 128 -8.60 16.04 2.04
N LEU A 129 -8.99 15.56 3.21
CA LEU A 129 -10.28 14.88 3.41
C LEU A 129 -11.33 15.85 3.95
N ALA A 130 -12.61 15.49 3.82
CA ALA A 130 -13.70 16.27 4.40
C ALA A 130 -13.50 16.45 5.92
N GLY A 131 -13.74 17.65 6.41
CA GLY A 131 -13.57 18.04 7.81
C GLY A 131 -12.17 18.50 8.20
N GLU A 132 -11.15 18.20 7.38
CA GLU A 132 -9.77 18.58 7.65
C GLU A 132 -9.50 20.05 7.39
N VAL A 133 -8.52 20.59 8.12
CA VAL A 133 -7.97 21.92 7.89
C VAL A 133 -6.63 21.78 7.17
N ALA A 134 -6.47 22.50 6.06
CA ALA A 134 -5.25 22.53 5.29
C ALA A 134 -4.98 23.95 4.78
N ARG A 135 -3.71 24.25 4.52
CA ARG A 135 -3.34 25.45 3.77
C ARG A 135 -3.40 25.13 2.28
N PHE A 136 -4.10 25.98 1.54
CA PHE A 136 -4.30 25.88 0.10
C PHE A 136 -3.56 27.01 -0.60
N HIS A 137 -2.71 26.63 -1.54
CA HIS A 137 -2.07 27.49 -2.53
C HIS A 137 -2.93 27.42 -3.79
N LEU A 138 -3.66 28.50 -4.08
CA LEU A 138 -4.68 28.56 -5.11
C LEU A 138 -4.28 29.53 -6.21
N ARG A 139 -4.66 29.20 -7.44
CA ARG A 139 -4.51 30.06 -8.61
C ARG A 139 -5.87 30.26 -9.26
N ARG A 140 -6.25 31.52 -9.44
CA ARG A 140 -7.43 31.92 -10.20
C ARG A 140 -7.14 31.78 -11.70
N THR A 141 -7.99 31.03 -12.39
CA THR A 141 -7.95 30.89 -13.86
C THR A 141 -8.51 32.15 -14.53
N GLU A 142 -8.38 32.25 -15.85
CA GLU A 142 -8.98 33.35 -16.63
C GLU A 142 -10.52 33.36 -16.52
N GLU A 143 -11.11 32.20 -16.25
CA GLU A 143 -12.56 32.00 -16.04
C GLU A 143 -12.99 32.32 -14.60
N GLY A 144 -12.05 32.69 -13.72
CA GLY A 144 -12.31 33.03 -12.32
C GLY A 144 -12.39 31.82 -11.37
N VAL A 145 -12.21 30.60 -11.89
CA VAL A 145 -12.20 29.37 -11.08
C VAL A 145 -10.91 29.29 -10.25
N LEU A 146 -11.00 28.89 -8.99
CA LEU A 146 -9.82 28.64 -8.16
C LEU A 146 -9.35 27.20 -8.39
N GLU A 147 -8.13 27.05 -8.88
CA GLU A 147 -7.45 25.76 -9.04
C GLU A 147 -6.35 25.64 -8.00
N VAL A 148 -6.21 24.46 -7.39
CA VAL A 148 -5.07 24.17 -6.52
C VAL A 148 -3.78 24.19 -7.35
N VAL A 149 -2.70 24.74 -6.80
CA VAL A 149 -1.40 24.76 -7.49
C VAL A 149 -0.78 23.36 -7.48
N LEU A 150 -0.53 22.79 -8.65
CA LEU A 150 0.18 21.50 -8.79
C LEU A 150 1.62 21.56 -8.21
N PRO A 151 2.30 20.41 -8.02
CA PRO A 151 1.68 19.13 -7.68
C PRO A 151 1.28 19.08 -6.20
N ASN A 152 1.74 20.04 -5.37
CA ASN A 152 1.67 19.98 -3.91
C ASN A 152 1.16 21.28 -3.27
N GLY A 153 0.20 21.96 -3.89
CA GLY A 153 -0.42 23.19 -3.39
C GLY A 153 -1.35 23.00 -2.19
N VAL A 154 -1.42 21.80 -1.61
CA VAL A 154 -2.11 21.56 -0.34
C VAL A 154 -1.06 21.17 0.71
N GLU A 155 -1.03 21.92 1.80
CA GLU A 155 -0.25 21.61 2.99
C GLU A 155 -1.21 21.17 4.10
N LEU A 156 -1.19 19.87 4.42
CA LEU A 156 -2.05 19.30 5.46
C LEU A 156 -1.59 19.74 6.86
N ALA A 157 -2.52 19.83 7.80
CA ALA A 157 -2.19 19.97 9.21
C ALA A 157 -1.35 18.76 9.70
N THR A 158 -0.48 18.97 10.68
CA THR A 158 0.45 17.94 11.20
C THR A 158 -0.26 16.70 11.76
N SER A 159 -1.53 16.80 12.15
CA SER A 159 -2.33 15.67 12.64
C SER A 159 -2.89 14.76 11.54
N ALA A 160 -2.83 15.19 10.27
CA ALA A 160 -3.36 14.42 9.15
C ALA A 160 -2.36 13.35 8.68
N ASP A 161 -2.83 12.14 8.40
CA ASP A 161 -2.00 11.08 7.80
C ASP A 161 -1.82 11.34 6.30
N PRO A 162 -0.62 11.70 5.81
CA PRO A 162 -0.38 11.99 4.40
C PRO A 162 -0.43 10.77 3.48
N LEU A 163 -0.40 9.55 4.04
CA LEU A 163 -0.40 8.28 3.29
C LEU A 163 -1.76 7.59 3.28
N ASP A 164 -2.80 8.24 3.82
CA ASP A 164 -4.15 7.70 3.83
C ASP A 164 -4.63 7.35 2.40
N PRO A 165 -5.02 6.08 2.14
CA PRO A 165 -5.44 5.61 0.82
C PRO A 165 -6.65 6.38 0.25
N VAL A 166 -7.54 6.91 1.10
CA VAL A 166 -8.71 7.69 0.70
C VAL A 166 -8.32 8.99 -0.02
N ARG A 167 -7.17 9.57 0.36
CA ARG A 167 -6.61 10.76 -0.31
C ARG A 167 -6.16 10.48 -1.73
N PHE A 168 -5.84 9.23 -2.04
CA PHE A 168 -5.48 8.77 -3.37
C PHE A 168 -6.66 8.20 -4.13
N GLY A 169 -7.85 8.31 -3.55
CA GLY A 169 -9.09 7.91 -4.18
C GLY A 169 -9.43 6.43 -4.04
N ASP A 170 -8.86 5.73 -3.05
CA ASP A 170 -9.47 4.49 -2.60
C ASP A 170 -10.77 4.83 -1.84
N ALA A 171 -11.77 3.94 -1.87
CA ALA A 171 -12.97 4.15 -1.06
C ALA A 171 -12.56 4.23 0.42
N PRO A 172 -13.24 5.04 1.25
CA PRO A 172 -13.05 4.96 2.69
C PRO A 172 -13.17 3.49 3.10
N ALA A 173 -12.15 2.98 3.78
CA ALA A 173 -12.21 1.66 4.36
C ALA A 173 -13.33 1.73 5.40
N VAL A 174 -14.52 1.29 5.02
CA VAL A 174 -15.63 1.12 5.94
C VAL A 174 -15.20 0.02 6.88
N THR A 175 -14.66 0.39 8.04
CA THR A 175 -14.55 -0.55 9.13
C THR A 175 -15.98 -0.91 9.53
N ALA A 176 -16.22 -2.19 9.78
CA ALA A 176 -17.56 -2.70 10.13
C ALA A 176 -18.17 -2.02 11.37
N ASP A 177 -17.39 -1.19 12.09
CA ASP A 177 -17.79 -0.44 13.27
C ASP A 177 -18.65 0.80 12.97
N GLU A 178 -18.66 1.35 11.74
CA GLU A 178 -19.40 2.58 11.41
C GLU A 178 -20.82 2.36 10.84
N LEU A 179 -21.17 1.13 10.44
CA LEU A 179 -22.55 0.76 10.09
C LEU A 179 -23.24 0.15 11.31
N GLY A 180 -23.63 1.01 12.24
CA GLY A 180 -24.46 0.63 13.38
C GLY A 180 -25.81 0.09 12.93
N ASP A 181 -25.94 -1.24 12.89
CA ASP A 181 -27.22 -1.94 12.95
C ASP A 181 -27.57 -2.11 14.44
N PRO A 182 -28.65 -1.49 14.97
CA PRO A 182 -28.96 -1.51 16.40
C PRO A 182 -29.50 -2.86 16.91
N GLU A 183 -29.30 -3.96 16.19
CA GLU A 183 -29.82 -5.28 16.56
C GLU A 183 -28.91 -6.44 16.13
N ALA A 184 -27.62 -6.35 16.40
CA ALA A 184 -26.80 -7.55 16.56
C ALA A 184 -25.65 -7.23 17.51
N ALA A 185 -25.79 -7.63 18.77
CA ALA A 185 -24.62 -7.85 19.61
C ALA A 185 -23.81 -8.98 18.99
N THR A 186 -22.96 -8.66 18.02
CA THR A 186 -21.93 -9.57 17.54
C THR A 186 -20.95 -9.72 18.69
N THR A 187 -20.99 -10.91 19.28
CA THR A 187 -19.98 -11.41 20.23
C THR A 187 -18.61 -10.96 19.74
N PRO A 188 -17.76 -10.37 20.61
CA PRO A 188 -16.44 -9.89 20.21
C PRO A 188 -15.74 -10.99 19.39
N ALA A 189 -15.29 -10.64 18.18
CA ALA A 189 -14.54 -11.54 17.34
C ALA A 189 -13.40 -12.13 18.18
N ASP A 190 -13.43 -13.45 18.35
CA ASP A 190 -12.47 -14.17 19.18
C ASP A 190 -11.06 -13.81 18.70
N PRO A 191 -10.25 -13.10 19.50
CA PRO A 191 -8.92 -12.65 19.06
C PRO A 191 -7.99 -13.82 18.76
N PHE A 192 -8.39 -15.04 19.12
CA PHE A 192 -7.72 -16.28 18.79
C PHE A 192 -8.74 -17.18 18.09
N GLY A 193 -8.77 -17.17 16.76
CA GLY A 193 -9.56 -18.12 15.99
C GLY A 193 -9.35 -19.56 16.50
N TRP A 194 -10.38 -20.40 16.41
CA TRP A 194 -10.33 -21.78 16.88
C TRP A 194 -9.16 -22.57 16.28
N ASP A 195 -8.71 -22.21 15.08
CA ASP A 195 -7.50 -22.69 14.43
C ASP A 195 -6.23 -22.42 15.26
N ILE A 196 -6.05 -21.19 15.77
CA ILE A 196 -4.93 -20.78 16.61
C ILE A 196 -4.97 -21.52 17.96
N ILE A 197 -6.14 -21.62 18.59
CA ILE A 197 -6.30 -22.34 19.85
C ILE A 197 -5.97 -23.83 19.69
N LEU A 198 -6.44 -24.46 18.61
CA LEU A 198 -6.14 -25.86 18.31
C LEU A 198 -4.64 -26.09 18.07
N ILE A 199 -3.97 -25.18 17.35
CA ILE A 199 -2.52 -25.24 17.14
C ILE A 199 -1.76 -25.11 18.48
N LEU A 200 -2.12 -24.13 19.31
CA LEU A 200 -1.45 -23.90 20.59
C LEU A 200 -1.65 -25.06 21.57
N LEU A 201 -2.79 -25.76 21.52
CA LEU A 201 -3.06 -26.91 22.38
C LEU A 201 -2.45 -28.22 21.82
N ALA A 202 -2.29 -28.35 20.50
CA ALA A 202 -1.67 -29.51 19.87
C ALA A 202 -0.15 -29.59 20.11
N LEU A 203 0.55 -28.45 20.20
CA LEU A 203 1.99 -28.36 20.42
C LEU A 203 2.49 -29.04 21.72
N PRO A 204 1.95 -28.74 22.92
CA PRO A 204 2.38 -29.40 24.15
C PRO A 204 2.01 -30.89 24.17
N ILE A 205 0.91 -31.30 23.53
CA ILE A 205 0.52 -32.72 23.41
C ILE A 205 1.52 -33.45 22.51
N LEU A 206 1.92 -32.85 21.40
CA LEU A 206 2.95 -33.39 20.51
C LEU A 206 4.28 -33.56 21.25
N VAL A 207 4.75 -32.52 21.93
CA VAL A 207 6.00 -32.56 22.71
C VAL A 207 5.93 -33.60 23.83
N GLY A 208 4.78 -33.70 24.52
CA GLY A 208 4.52 -34.70 25.55
C GLY A 208 4.52 -36.13 25.00
N SER A 209 3.98 -36.34 23.80
CA SER A 209 3.93 -37.66 23.14
C SER A 209 5.32 -38.24 22.87
N LEU A 210 6.29 -37.39 22.54
CA LEU A 210 7.67 -37.80 22.26
C LEU A 210 8.39 -38.34 23.51
N LYS A 211 7.90 -38.00 24.71
CA LYS A 211 8.46 -38.46 25.98
C LYS A 211 7.79 -39.74 26.52
N GLN A 212 6.69 -40.20 25.91
CA GLN A 212 5.94 -41.37 26.38
C GLN A 212 6.37 -42.65 25.65
N PRO A 213 6.51 -43.80 26.33
CA PRO A 213 6.73 -45.09 25.68
C PRO A 213 5.40 -45.81 25.36
N GLY A 214 5.44 -46.71 24.37
CA GLY A 214 4.36 -47.67 24.10
C GLY A 214 3.07 -47.06 23.52
N LYS A 215 1.92 -47.63 23.89
CA LYS A 215 0.60 -47.27 23.31
C LYS A 215 0.18 -45.83 23.60
N ALA A 216 0.58 -45.28 24.73
CA ALA A 216 0.26 -43.90 25.12
C ALA A 216 0.84 -42.86 24.12
N ARG A 217 2.03 -43.11 23.57
CA ARG A 217 2.65 -42.27 22.54
C ARG A 217 1.78 -42.16 21.29
N TRP A 218 1.26 -43.29 20.81
CA TRP A 218 0.46 -43.33 19.59
C TRP A 218 -0.91 -42.67 19.76
N ILE A 219 -1.51 -42.79 20.95
CA ILE A 219 -2.77 -42.11 21.26
C ILE A 219 -2.58 -40.59 21.27
N LEU A 220 -1.52 -40.10 21.90
CA LEU A 220 -1.23 -38.65 21.97
C LEU A 220 -0.82 -38.07 20.61
N LEU A 221 -0.06 -38.82 19.81
CA LEU A 221 0.24 -38.44 18.42
C LEU A 221 -1.02 -38.35 17.56
N GLY A 222 -1.93 -39.33 17.69
CA GLY A 222 -3.21 -39.32 17.00
C GLY A 222 -4.08 -38.12 17.39
N ALA A 223 -4.15 -37.81 18.68
CA ALA A 223 -4.89 -36.65 19.18
C ALA A 223 -4.29 -35.33 18.65
N SER A 224 -2.97 -35.17 18.71
CA SER A 224 -2.28 -33.99 18.17
C SER A 224 -2.50 -33.82 16.66
N LEU A 225 -2.43 -34.92 15.90
CA LEU A 225 -2.66 -34.90 14.45
C LEU A 225 -4.10 -34.50 14.10
N ALA A 226 -5.09 -35.03 14.82
CA ALA A 226 -6.50 -34.66 14.61
C ALA A 226 -6.75 -33.18 14.87
N MET A 227 -6.09 -32.60 15.88
CA MET A 227 -6.19 -31.17 16.18
C MET A 227 -5.56 -30.29 15.11
N PHE A 228 -4.39 -30.67 14.58
CA PHE A 228 -3.77 -29.94 13.46
C PHE A 228 -4.61 -30.03 12.18
N LEU A 229 -5.20 -31.20 11.90
CA LEU A 229 -6.12 -31.35 10.75
C LEU A 229 -7.39 -30.52 10.93
N GLY A 230 -7.94 -30.45 12.13
CA GLY A 230 -9.08 -29.57 12.45
C GLY A 230 -8.75 -28.09 12.22
N ALA A 231 -7.59 -27.63 12.69
CA ALA A 231 -7.13 -26.26 12.46
C ALA A 231 -6.93 -25.97 10.95
N ALA A 232 -6.33 -26.91 10.21
CA ALA A 232 -6.13 -26.76 8.77
C ALA A 232 -7.46 -26.70 7.99
N LEU A 233 -8.46 -27.49 8.38
CA LEU A 233 -9.78 -27.46 7.76
C LEU A 233 -10.49 -26.13 8.01
N ILE A 234 -10.44 -25.61 9.24
CA ILE A 234 -11.03 -24.31 9.60
C ILE A 234 -10.34 -23.16 8.85
N ALA A 235 -9.03 -23.24 8.63
CA ALA A 235 -8.28 -22.20 7.92
C ALA A 235 -8.53 -22.19 6.39
N ILE A 236 -9.05 -23.29 5.82
CA ILE A 236 -9.30 -23.45 4.38
C ILE A 236 -10.78 -23.23 4.02
N SER A 237 -11.69 -23.44 4.96
CA SER A 237 -13.14 -23.22 4.83
C SER A 237 -13.52 -21.75 4.95
#